data_AF-A0AAV4VAK2-F1
#
_entry.id   AF-A0AAV4VAK2-F1
#
_cell.length_a   1.000
_cell.length_b   1.000
_cell.length_c   1.000
_cell.angle_alpha   90.00
_cell.angle_beta   90.00
_cell.angle_gamma   90.00
#
_symmetry.space_group_name_H-M   'P 1'
#
loop_
_entity.id
_entity.type
_entity.pdbx_description
1 polymer ?
#
loop_
_entity_poly.entity_id
_entity_poly.type
_entity_poly.pdbx_seq_one_letter_code
_entity_poly.pdbx_strand_id
1 'polypeptide(L)'
;MSLAISIRKRATARSSFTRTANVLKEELNEVEPDKSVLDDKFIKLQTVNTELKTYDSVILDLMIAAEVPDDDLNNEVISCEEYLDEFISLSRRIKEKTDNSDLNISIRSKTDSSISACNDKRYKLPKIQIKSLMGTY
;
A
#
# COMPACT_ATOMS: atom_id res chain seq x y z
N MET A 1 -14.32 15.46 -19.80
CA MET A 1 -14.88 15.84 -18.47
C MET A 1 -14.25 17.17 -18.08
N SER A 2 -15.00 18.16 -17.58
CA SER A 2 -14.40 19.47 -17.21
C SER A 2 -13.68 19.40 -15.86
N LEU A 3 -12.61 20.17 -15.69
CA LEU A 3 -11.81 20.23 -14.45
C LEU A 3 -12.67 20.45 -13.18
N ALA A 4 -13.60 21.40 -13.23
CA ALA A 4 -14.51 21.69 -12.11
C ALA A 4 -15.44 20.51 -11.72
N ILE A 5 -15.79 19.64 -12.67
CA ILE A 5 -16.58 18.43 -12.37
C ILE A 5 -15.68 17.39 -11.70
N SER A 6 -14.47 17.19 -12.22
CA SER A 6 -13.49 16.25 -11.65
C SER A 6 -13.12 16.63 -10.21
N ILE A 7 -12.87 17.91 -9.94
CA ILE A 7 -12.57 18.42 -8.58
C ILE A 7 -13.73 18.11 -7.61
N ARG A 8 -14.98 18.36 -8.00
CA ARG A 8 -16.15 18.07 -7.13
C ARG A 8 -16.32 16.57 -6.87
N LYS A 9 -16.12 15.74 -7.89
CA LYS A 9 -16.18 14.28 -7.74
C LYS A 9 -15.06 13.78 -6.82
N ARG A 10 -13.83 14.28 -7.01
CA ARG A 10 -12.71 13.99 -6.11
C ARG A 10 -12.99 14.39 -4.68
N ALA A 11 -13.50 15.59 -4.43
CA ALA A 11 -13.83 16.05 -3.08
C ALA A 11 -14.82 15.11 -2.38
N THR A 12 -15.85 14.66 -3.11
CA THR A 12 -16.83 13.68 -2.60
C THR A 12 -16.18 12.33 -2.29
N ALA A 13 -15.29 11.85 -3.17
CA ALA A 13 -14.55 10.62 -2.96
C ALA A 13 -13.59 10.73 -1.77
N ARG A 14 -12.86 11.85 -1.61
CA ARG A 14 -11.99 12.13 -0.45
C ARG A 14 -12.79 12.11 0.85
N SER A 15 -13.96 12.75 0.91
CA SER A 15 -14.85 12.67 2.08
C SER A 15 -15.29 11.24 2.40
N SER A 16 -15.63 10.44 1.37
CA SER A 16 -16.00 9.03 1.54
C SER A 16 -14.82 8.19 2.04
N PHE A 17 -13.62 8.46 1.52
CA PHE A 17 -12.36 7.83 1.93
C PHE A 17 -12.10 8.12 3.41
N THR A 18 -12.04 9.39 3.81
CA THR A 18 -11.76 9.79 5.19
C THR A 18 -12.76 9.17 6.17
N ARG A 19 -14.06 9.17 5.85
CA ARG A 19 -15.07 8.53 6.70
C ARG A 19 -14.80 7.03 6.85
N THR A 20 -14.50 6.35 5.75
CA THR A 20 -14.26 4.89 5.77
C THR A 20 -12.94 4.56 6.49
N ALA A 21 -11.90 5.36 6.26
CA ALA A 21 -10.61 5.27 6.93
C ALA A 21 -10.74 5.46 8.45
N ASN A 22 -11.54 6.42 8.90
CA ASN A 22 -11.75 6.64 10.34
C ASN A 22 -12.44 5.46 11.01
N VAL A 23 -13.48 4.89 10.38
CA VAL A 23 -14.14 3.67 10.89
C VAL A 23 -13.13 2.52 10.99
N LEU A 24 -12.28 2.33 9.98
CA LEU A 24 -11.23 1.31 10.02
C LEU A 24 -10.21 1.56 11.15
N LYS A 25 -9.82 2.82 11.38
CA LYS A 25 -8.90 3.17 12.47
C LYS A 25 -9.51 2.90 13.83
N GLU A 26 -10.78 3.25 14.02
CA GLU A 26 -11.53 2.98 15.26
C GLU A 26 -11.57 1.47 15.52
N GLU A 27 -12.02 0.68 14.55
CA GLU A 27 -12.11 -0.77 14.65
C GLU A 27 -10.74 -1.44 14.91
N LEU A 28 -9.67 -0.97 14.26
CA LEU A 28 -8.31 -1.51 14.46
C LEU A 28 -7.74 -1.24 15.86
N ASN A 29 -8.23 -0.19 16.53
CA ASN A 29 -7.80 0.17 17.89
C ASN A 29 -8.54 -0.62 18.96
N GLU A 30 -9.63 -1.32 18.62
CA GLU A 30 -10.34 -2.19 19.54
C GLU A 30 -9.48 -3.38 19.97
N VAL A 31 -9.75 -3.86 21.19
CA VAL A 31 -9.06 -5.01 21.78
C VAL A 31 -9.38 -6.27 20.98
N GLU A 32 -10.64 -6.42 20.58
CA GLU A 32 -11.16 -7.50 19.75
C GLU A 32 -11.92 -6.90 18.55
N PRO A 33 -11.22 -6.63 17.43
CA PRO A 33 -11.84 -6.05 16.24
C PRO A 33 -12.81 -7.03 15.57
N ASP A 34 -13.92 -6.51 15.07
CA ASP A 34 -14.82 -7.24 14.19
C ASP A 34 -14.20 -7.39 12.80
N LYS A 35 -13.76 -8.61 12.49
CA LYS A 35 -13.18 -8.97 11.19
C LYS A 35 -14.11 -8.70 10.02
N SER A 36 -15.41 -8.92 10.18
CA SER A 36 -16.39 -8.67 9.11
C SER A 36 -16.50 -7.17 8.81
N VAL A 37 -16.51 -6.34 9.86
CA VAL A 37 -16.53 -4.88 9.69
C VAL A 37 -15.24 -4.40 9.04
N LEU A 38 -14.08 -4.91 9.46
CA LEU A 38 -12.79 -4.59 8.84
C LEU A 38 -12.77 -4.95 7.35
N ASP A 39 -13.18 -6.16 6.98
CA ASP A 39 -13.20 -6.61 5.58
C ASP A 39 -14.15 -5.76 4.72
N ASP A 40 -15.39 -5.55 5.17
CA ASP A 40 -16.38 -4.74 4.44
C ASP A 40 -15.90 -3.30 4.22
N LYS A 41 -15.34 -2.69 5.27
CA LYS A 41 -14.85 -1.31 5.20
C LYS A 41 -13.56 -1.23 4.37
N PHE A 42 -12.73 -2.25 4.41
CA PHE A 42 -11.52 -2.32 3.60
C PHE A 42 -11.83 -2.45 2.10
N ILE A 43 -12.77 -3.32 1.73
CA ILE A 43 -13.26 -3.44 0.34
C ILE A 43 -13.78 -2.09 -0.15
N LYS A 44 -14.60 -1.42 0.67
CA LYS A 44 -15.11 -0.09 0.34
C LYS A 44 -13.98 0.93 0.17
N LEU A 45 -12.98 0.91 1.05
CA LEU A 45 -11.82 1.80 0.97
C LEU A 45 -11.03 1.56 -0.33
N GLN A 46 -10.84 0.30 -0.74
CA GLN A 46 -10.20 -0.05 -2.01
C GLN A 46 -10.95 0.50 -3.22
N THR A 47 -12.29 0.37 -3.22
CA THR A 47 -13.14 0.94 -4.28
C THR A 47 -12.97 2.45 -4.37
N VAL A 48 -13.11 3.17 -3.25
CA VAL A 48 -12.98 4.63 -3.22
C VAL A 48 -11.57 5.07 -3.59
N ASN A 49 -10.52 4.36 -3.17
CA ASN A 49 -9.13 4.65 -3.56
C ASN A 49 -8.92 4.52 -5.08
N THR A 50 -9.58 3.55 -5.72
CA THR A 50 -9.51 3.36 -7.17
C THR A 50 -10.21 4.51 -7.91
N GLU A 51 -11.36 4.96 -7.41
CA GLU A 51 -12.04 6.15 -7.91
C GLU A 51 -11.18 7.41 -7.75
N LEU A 52 -10.54 7.60 -6.59
CA LEU A 52 -9.63 8.73 -6.34
C LEU A 52 -8.49 8.77 -7.36
N LYS A 53 -7.78 7.66 -7.56
CA LYS A 53 -6.72 7.57 -8.58
C LYS A 53 -7.19 7.96 -9.97
N THR A 54 -8.42 7.59 -10.32
CA THR A 54 -9.02 7.95 -11.61
C THR A 54 -9.25 9.47 -11.70
N TYR A 55 -9.80 10.09 -10.66
CA TYR A 55 -10.02 11.54 -10.64
C TYR A 55 -8.72 12.33 -10.57
N ASP A 56 -7.74 11.87 -9.79
CA ASP A 56 -6.43 12.50 -9.65
C ASP A 56 -5.70 12.51 -10.99
N SER A 57 -5.65 11.38 -11.70
CA SER A 57 -5.09 11.32 -13.05
C SER A 57 -5.77 12.31 -14.00
N VAL A 58 -7.11 12.34 -14.03
CA VAL A 58 -7.86 13.27 -14.90
C VAL A 58 -7.59 14.72 -14.54
N ILE A 59 -7.44 15.05 -13.25
CA ILE A 59 -7.16 16.42 -12.81
C ILE A 59 -5.74 16.84 -13.22
N LEU A 60 -4.75 15.98 -12.99
CA LEU A 60 -3.37 16.23 -13.39
C LEU A 60 -3.24 16.42 -14.91
N ASP A 61 -3.87 15.56 -15.71
CA ASP A 61 -3.89 15.68 -17.18
C ASP A 61 -4.49 17.03 -17.62
N LEU A 62 -5.57 17.47 -16.97
CA LEU A 62 -6.23 18.74 -17.27
C LEU A 62 -5.40 19.95 -16.81
N MET A 63 -4.65 19.84 -15.72
CA MET A 63 -3.73 20.90 -15.26
C MET A 63 -2.54 21.04 -16.21
N ILE A 64 -1.96 19.93 -16.66
CA ILE A 64 -0.89 19.91 -17.66
C ILE A 64 -1.40 20.54 -18.98
N ALA A 65 -2.58 20.15 -19.44
CA ALA A 65 -3.18 20.71 -20.65
C ALA A 65 -3.52 22.21 -20.53
N ALA A 66 -3.69 22.72 -19.31
CA ALA A 66 -3.93 24.12 -19.01
C ALA A 66 -2.64 24.92 -18.74
N GLU A 67 -1.46 24.30 -18.91
CA GLU A 67 -0.14 24.91 -18.69
C GLU A 67 0.00 25.55 -17.30
N VAL A 68 -0.57 24.89 -16.28
CA VAL A 68 -0.46 25.31 -14.88
C VAL A 68 1.02 25.27 -14.45
N PRO A 69 1.50 26.24 -13.64
CA PRO A 69 2.88 26.25 -13.16
C PRO A 69 3.28 24.95 -12.45
N ASP A 70 4.55 24.55 -12.62
CA ASP A 70 5.08 23.31 -12.04
C ASP A 70 4.94 23.26 -10.51
N ASP A 71 5.07 24.40 -9.82
CA ASP A 71 4.87 24.49 -8.37
C ASP A 71 3.43 24.10 -7.95
N ASP A 72 2.43 24.59 -8.69
CA ASP A 72 1.02 24.28 -8.44
C ASP A 72 0.70 22.83 -8.80
N LEU A 73 1.29 22.31 -9.89
CA LEU A 73 1.18 20.90 -10.27
C LEU A 73 1.81 19.99 -9.20
N ASN A 74 2.98 20.35 -8.67
CA ASN A 74 3.67 19.60 -7.63
C ASN A 74 2.87 19.58 -6.32
N ASN A 75 2.28 20.72 -5.92
CA ASN A 75 1.39 20.78 -4.76
C ASN A 75 0.18 19.83 -4.92
N GLU A 76 -0.36 19.73 -6.12
CA GLU A 76 -1.45 18.80 -6.41
C GLU A 76 -1.00 17.34 -6.31
N VAL A 77 0.18 17.00 -6.85
CA VAL A 77 0.75 15.65 -6.72
C VAL A 77 0.93 15.25 -5.26
N ILE A 78 1.52 16.14 -4.44
CA ILE A 78 1.68 15.91 -2.99
C ILE A 78 0.32 15.64 -2.34
N SER A 79 -0.71 16.42 -2.67
CA SER A 79 -2.06 16.20 -2.13
C SER A 79 -2.66 14.84 -2.53
N CYS A 80 -2.31 14.30 -3.70
CA CYS A 80 -2.72 12.96 -4.11
C CYS A 80 -1.97 11.88 -3.32
N GLU A 81 -0.68 12.07 -3.07
CA GLU A 81 0.17 11.14 -2.31
C GLU A 81 -0.32 10.95 -0.87
N GLU A 82 -0.81 11.99 -0.21
CA GLU A 82 -1.34 11.91 1.17
C GLU A 82 -2.38 10.80 1.36
N TYR A 83 -3.34 10.68 0.42
CA TYR A 83 -4.40 9.67 0.49
C TYR A 83 -3.88 8.28 0.13
N LEU A 84 -2.88 8.19 -0.76
CA LEU A 84 -2.23 6.94 -1.11
C LEU A 84 -1.44 6.38 0.07
N ASP A 85 -0.67 7.23 0.76
CA ASP A 85 0.10 6.87 1.93
C ASP A 85 -0.80 6.40 3.08
N GLU A 86 -1.92 7.10 3.29
CA GLU A 86 -2.92 6.68 4.27
C GLU A 86 -3.51 5.31 3.91
N PHE A 87 -3.85 5.07 2.65
CA PHE A 87 -4.36 3.78 2.18
C PHE A 87 -3.34 2.66 2.40
N ILE A 88 -2.06 2.88 2.06
CA ILE A 88 -0.98 1.90 2.26
C ILE A 88 -0.81 1.60 3.75
N SER A 89 -0.82 2.64 4.59
CA SER A 89 -0.69 2.52 6.03
C SER A 89 -1.81 1.67 6.65
N LEU A 90 -3.06 1.92 6.27
CA LEU A 90 -4.22 1.15 6.73
C LEU A 90 -4.19 -0.29 6.22
N SER A 91 -3.88 -0.49 4.93
CA SER A 91 -3.78 -1.83 4.32
C SER A 91 -2.78 -2.71 5.06
N ARG A 92 -1.61 -2.16 5.40
CA ARG A 92 -0.60 -2.86 6.19
C ARG A 92 -1.11 -3.20 7.59
N ARG A 93 -1.73 -2.24 8.27
CA ARG A 93 -2.19 -2.42 9.66
C ARG A 93 -3.31 -3.48 9.76
N ILE A 94 -4.20 -3.53 8.78
CA ILE A 94 -5.23 -4.58 8.67
C ILE A 94 -4.57 -5.94 8.47
N LYS A 95 -3.64 -6.05 7.52
CA LYS A 95 -2.90 -7.30 7.27
C LYS A 95 -2.18 -7.81 8.53
N GLU A 96 -1.48 -6.93 9.23
CA GLU A 96 -0.80 -7.27 10.49
C GLU A 96 -1.79 -7.81 11.54
N LYS A 97 -2.98 -7.20 11.68
CA LYS A 97 -3.97 -7.65 12.68
C LYS A 97 -4.62 -8.99 12.30
N THR A 98 -4.88 -9.21 11.01
CA THR A 98 -5.48 -10.46 10.51
C THR A 98 -4.50 -11.62 10.55
N ASP A 99 -3.25 -11.43 10.12
CA ASP A 99 -2.22 -12.48 10.09
C ASP A 99 -1.77 -12.90 11.51
N ASN A 100 -1.79 -11.97 12.49
CA ASN A 100 -1.45 -12.29 13.88
C ASN A 100 -2.53 -13.10 14.62
N SER A 101 -3.76 -13.19 14.08
CA SER A 101 -4.83 -14.00 14.66
C SER A 101 -4.50 -15.51 14.61
N ASP A 102 -3.73 -15.93 13.61
CA ASP A 102 -3.44 -17.35 13.36
C ASP A 102 -2.18 -17.85 14.08
N LEU A 103 -1.39 -16.95 14.69
CA LEU A 103 -0.17 -17.30 15.43
C LEU A 103 -0.38 -17.53 16.93
N ASN A 104 -1.61 -17.41 17.43
CA ASN A 104 -1.93 -17.68 18.84
C ASN A 104 -2.30 -19.15 19.12
N ILE A 105 -1.67 -20.09 18.41
CA ILE A 105 -1.69 -21.51 18.76
C ILE A 105 -0.30 -21.91 19.27
N SER A 106 -0.20 -21.93 20.61
CA SER A 106 0.69 -22.78 21.39
C SER A 106 2.20 -22.73 21.09
N ILE A 107 2.93 -21.84 21.77
CA ILE A 107 4.26 -22.20 22.29
C ILE A 107 4.35 -21.77 23.75
N ARG A 108 3.78 -22.60 24.63
CA ARG A 108 4.18 -22.67 26.03
C ARG A 108 5.03 -23.94 26.19
N SER A 109 6.17 -23.79 26.87
CA SER A 109 7.28 -24.75 27.04
C SER A 109 8.22 -24.79 25.83
N LYS A 110 9.54 -24.60 25.96
CA LYS A 110 10.43 -24.93 27.08
C LYS A 110 11.54 -23.88 27.22
N THR A 111 11.81 -23.51 28.46
CA THR A 111 13.15 -23.16 28.91
C THR A 111 14.07 -24.34 28.62
N ASP A 112 15.11 -24.15 27.82
CA ASP A 112 16.47 -24.47 28.26
C ASP A 112 17.51 -23.98 27.24
N SER A 113 18.51 -23.32 27.81
CA SER A 113 19.71 -22.82 27.17
C SER A 113 20.44 -23.90 26.37
N SER A 114 20.86 -23.60 25.14
CA SER A 114 22.21 -23.96 24.71
C SER A 114 22.66 -23.12 23.50
N ILE A 115 23.75 -22.41 23.72
CA ILE A 115 24.58 -21.73 22.73
C ILE A 115 25.14 -22.79 21.76
N SER A 116 24.99 -22.63 20.43
CA SER A 116 26.04 -23.08 19.50
C SER A 116 25.89 -22.52 18.08
N ALA A 117 26.98 -21.84 17.69
CA ALA A 117 27.60 -21.78 16.37
C ALA A 117 26.81 -21.24 15.16
N CYS A 118 27.31 -20.09 14.67
CA CYS A 118 27.13 -19.60 13.32
C CYS A 118 27.41 -20.70 12.28
N ASN A 119 26.54 -20.82 11.28
CA ASN A 119 26.81 -21.58 10.08
C ASN A 119 26.64 -20.65 8.87
N ASP A 120 27.69 -19.90 8.56
CA ASP A 120 27.84 -19.18 7.29
C ASP A 120 27.98 -20.18 6.14
N LYS A 121 26.85 -20.63 5.59
CA LYS A 121 26.83 -21.45 4.39
C LYS A 121 27.05 -20.56 3.17
N ARG A 122 28.31 -20.39 2.78
CA ARG A 122 28.67 -19.84 1.46
C ARG A 122 28.44 -20.90 0.39
N TYR A 123 27.33 -20.80 -0.32
CA TYR A 123 27.03 -21.65 -1.47
C TYR A 123 27.94 -21.26 -2.65
N LYS A 124 28.66 -22.25 -3.22
CA LYS A 124 29.46 -22.03 -4.43
C LYS A 124 28.56 -22.08 -5.67
N LEU A 125 28.63 -21.05 -6.49
CA LEU A 125 27.97 -21.04 -7.80
C LEU A 125 28.68 -21.96 -8.80
N PRO A 126 27.96 -22.62 -9.71
CA PRO A 126 28.56 -23.38 -10.80
C PRO A 126 29.41 -22.49 -11.70
N LYS A 127 30.58 -22.98 -12.14
CA LYS A 127 31.42 -22.27 -13.10
C LYS A 127 30.82 -22.37 -14.50
N ILE A 128 30.38 -21.25 -15.05
CA ILE A 128 30.01 -21.11 -16.46
C ILE A 128 31.27 -21.07 -17.34
N GLN A 129 31.31 -21.92 -18.37
CA GLN A 129 32.33 -21.88 -19.41
C GLN A 129 31.79 -21.05 -20.59
N ILE A 130 32.35 -19.87 -20.81
CA ILE A 130 32.04 -19.06 -21.99
C ILE A 130 32.80 -19.67 -23.16
N LYS A 131 32.08 -20.25 -24.13
CA LYS A 131 32.67 -20.62 -25.42
C LYS A 131 32.93 -19.33 -26.19
N SER A 132 34.21 -19.04 -26.49
CA SER A 132 34.60 -17.95 -27.37
C SER A 132 34.03 -18.20 -28.76
N LEU A 133 33.14 -17.32 -29.23
CA LEU A 133 32.70 -17.30 -30.61
C LEU A 133 33.79 -16.62 -31.43
N MET A 134 34.79 -17.40 -31.84
CA MET A 134 35.70 -17.03 -32.92
C MET A 134 35.22 -17.70 -34.21
N GLY A 135 34.78 -16.87 -35.15
CA GLY A 135 34.56 -17.21 -36.55
C GLY A 135 34.21 -15.90 -37.27
N THR A 136 35.18 -15.15 -37.80
CA THR A 136 35.87 -15.27 -39.10
C THR A 136 34.93 -15.12 -40.30
N TYR A 137 35.08 -13.94 -40.94
CA TYR A 137 34.60 -13.44 -42.24
C TYR A 137 33.13 -13.04 -42.35
#